data_AF-A0A924Y853-F1
#
_entry.id   AF-A0A924Y853-F1
#
_cell.length_a   1.000
_cell.length_b   1.000
_cell.length_c   1.000
_cell.angle_alpha   90.00
_cell.angle_beta   90.00
_cell.angle_gamma   90.00
#
_symmetry.space_group_name_H-M   'P 1'
#
loop_
_entity.id
_entity.type
_entity.pdbx_description
1 polymer ?
#
loop_
_entity_poly.entity_id
_entity_poly.type
_entity_poly.pdbx_seq_one_letter_code
_entity_poly.pdbx_strand_id
1 'polypeptide(L)'
;MQIISTPQRVSRFVLAVAAVLPLLLSPMAALAQGPGGGQGGPGGGFQMTPEMRANMDKMRKFRENNKQVFALSQTLRAFDDMETDPKTKFTPVQAKTILAVVNKWKSKPSLTNEQATQINKELTKSLSLPQIKKLAAAANRRGGWG
;
A
#
# COMPACT_ATOMS: atom_id res chain seq x y z
N MET A 1 27.24 44.08 -22.77
CA MET A 1 27.06 44.81 -21.50
C MET A 1 26.13 43.98 -20.62
N GLN A 2 26.62 43.22 -19.64
CA GLN A 2 27.05 43.67 -18.30
C GLN A 2 25.87 44.24 -17.46
N ILE A 3 25.51 43.84 -16.22
CA ILE A 3 25.83 42.73 -15.28
C ILE A 3 24.68 42.77 -14.18
N ILE A 4 24.67 41.76 -13.27
CA ILE A 4 24.30 41.76 -11.82
C ILE A 4 22.82 41.47 -11.50
N SER A 5 22.41 40.28 -11.01
CA SER A 5 22.71 39.57 -9.75
C SER A 5 22.05 40.19 -8.49
N THR A 6 21.11 39.50 -7.87
CA THR A 6 21.00 39.55 -6.40
C THR A 6 20.46 38.22 -5.86
N PRO A 7 21.27 37.50 -5.06
CA PRO A 7 20.84 36.40 -4.21
C PRO A 7 20.45 36.92 -2.82
N GLN A 8 19.41 36.36 -2.18
CA GLN A 8 19.30 36.44 -0.72
C GLN A 8 19.54 35.08 -0.09
N ARG A 9 20.64 35.06 0.65
CA ARG A 9 21.23 33.96 1.38
C ARG A 9 21.24 34.43 2.85
N VAL A 10 21.05 33.49 3.77
CA VAL A 10 21.46 33.47 5.18
C VAL A 10 21.00 34.57 6.15
N SER A 11 20.40 34.17 7.28
CA SER A 11 21.09 34.05 8.57
C SER A 11 20.08 33.81 9.70
N ARG A 12 20.22 32.70 10.43
CA ARG A 12 20.75 32.64 11.81
C ARG A 12 19.85 33.36 12.82
N PHE A 13 19.24 32.60 13.73
CA PHE A 13 19.42 32.82 15.17
C PHE A 13 19.16 31.49 15.90
N VAL A 14 20.27 30.84 16.22
CA VAL A 14 20.36 29.91 17.35
C VAL A 14 20.22 30.77 18.60
N LEU A 15 19.32 30.40 19.51
CA LEU A 15 19.47 30.76 20.91
C LEU A 15 18.97 29.61 21.77
N ALA A 16 19.94 28.84 22.26
CA ALA A 16 19.79 28.02 23.44
C ALA A 16 20.02 28.92 24.66
N VAL A 17 19.12 28.87 25.65
CA VAL A 17 19.48 29.12 27.05
C VAL A 17 18.79 28.05 27.89
N ALA A 18 19.63 27.42 28.69
CA ALA A 18 19.36 26.29 29.56
C ALA A 18 18.97 26.73 30.98
N ALA A 19 18.67 25.72 31.79
CA ALA A 19 18.83 25.61 33.25
C ALA A 19 17.54 25.78 34.09
N VAL A 20 17.02 24.69 34.70
CA VAL A 20 17.36 24.14 36.06
C VAL A 20 16.38 24.74 37.10
N LEU A 21 15.72 24.06 38.04
CA LEU A 21 15.53 22.67 38.49
C LEU A 21 14.36 22.74 39.56
N PRO A 22 14.08 21.74 40.41
CA PRO A 22 12.80 21.02 40.55
C PRO A 22 12.06 21.33 41.88
N LEU A 23 11.10 20.47 42.23
CA LEU A 23 10.36 20.31 43.51
C LEU A 23 8.96 20.90 43.56
N LEU A 24 7.96 20.08 43.21
CA LEU A 24 6.79 19.91 44.07
C LEU A 24 6.34 18.45 44.04
N LEU A 25 6.51 17.79 45.19
CA LEU A 25 5.90 16.51 45.50
C LEU A 25 4.38 16.68 45.68
N SER A 26 3.63 15.72 45.13
CA SER A 26 2.31 15.23 45.59
C SER A 26 1.06 16.10 45.29
N PRO A 27 -0.16 15.52 45.23
CA PRO A 27 -0.55 14.11 45.27
C PRO A 27 -1.32 13.65 44.00
N MET A 28 -1.50 12.34 43.88
CA MET A 28 -2.46 11.71 42.98
C MET A 28 -3.87 12.32 43.13
N ALA A 29 -4.22 13.27 42.27
CA ALA A 29 -5.61 13.54 41.98
C ALA A 29 -6.04 12.54 40.90
N ALA A 30 -6.65 11.45 41.36
CA ALA A 30 -7.41 10.53 40.54
C ALA A 30 -8.37 11.35 39.64
N LEU A 31 -8.00 11.50 38.37
CA LEU A 31 -8.97 11.87 37.35
C LEU A 31 -9.88 10.67 37.19
N ALA A 32 -11.00 10.77 37.89
CA ALA A 32 -12.29 10.18 37.59
C ALA A 32 -12.29 9.47 36.23
N GLN A 33 -12.08 8.16 36.29
CA GLN A 33 -12.47 7.25 35.23
C GLN A 33 -13.98 7.44 35.07
N GLY A 34 -14.37 8.19 34.03
CA GLY A 34 -15.74 8.19 33.56
C GLY A 34 -16.15 6.74 33.22
N PRO A 35 -17.39 6.35 33.51
CA PRO A 35 -17.85 5.01 33.20
C PRO A 35 -17.92 4.85 31.68
N GLY A 36 -17.10 3.95 31.14
CA GLY A 36 -17.31 3.37 29.81
C GLY A 36 -16.26 3.72 28.77
N GLY A 37 -15.54 2.70 28.31
CA GLY A 37 -14.72 2.76 27.09
C GLY A 37 -13.36 2.07 27.27
N GLY A 38 -13.37 0.74 27.35
CA GLY A 38 -12.21 -0.09 27.67
C GLY A 38 -10.96 0.13 26.82
N GLN A 39 -9.84 0.26 27.51
CA GLN A 39 -8.69 -0.65 27.46
C GLN A 39 -8.64 -1.63 26.27
N GLY A 40 -7.73 -1.40 25.33
CA GLY A 40 -7.38 -2.33 24.25
C GLY A 40 -5.91 -2.75 24.31
N GLY A 41 -5.52 -3.45 25.38
CA GLY A 41 -4.29 -4.24 25.45
C GLY A 41 -4.49 -5.66 24.87
N PRO A 42 -3.40 -6.44 24.67
CA PRO A 42 -3.41 -7.69 23.92
C PRO A 42 -4.29 -8.74 24.61
N GLY A 43 -5.48 -9.00 24.04
CA GLY A 43 -6.51 -9.86 24.65
C GLY A 43 -7.90 -9.21 24.76
N GLY A 44 -8.06 -7.95 24.34
CA GLY A 44 -9.36 -7.30 24.22
C GLY A 44 -10.25 -7.97 23.17
N GLY A 45 -11.09 -8.89 23.63
CA GLY A 45 -12.10 -9.57 22.82
C GLY A 45 -13.12 -8.57 22.29
N PHE A 46 -12.85 -7.99 21.13
CA PHE A 46 -13.90 -7.53 20.24
C PHE A 46 -14.77 -8.74 19.93
N GLN A 47 -15.85 -8.91 20.69
CA GLN A 47 -16.89 -9.87 20.36
C GLN A 47 -17.49 -9.41 19.04
N MET A 48 -17.15 -10.12 17.97
CA MET A 48 -17.63 -9.84 16.63
C MET A 48 -19.15 -9.92 16.63
N THR A 49 -19.83 -8.80 16.38
CA THR A 49 -21.29 -8.78 16.32
C THR A 49 -21.80 -9.69 15.19
N PRO A 50 -23.04 -10.21 15.27
CA PRO A 50 -23.61 -11.02 14.18
C PRO A 50 -23.57 -10.31 12.81
N GLU A 51 -23.81 -8.99 12.79
CA GLU A 51 -23.72 -8.17 11.58
C GLU A 51 -22.28 -8.08 11.04
N MET A 52 -21.29 -7.91 11.92
CA MET A 52 -19.87 -7.92 11.52
C MET A 52 -19.46 -9.27 10.95
N ARG A 53 -19.91 -10.39 11.55
CA ARG A 53 -19.66 -11.74 11.03
C ARG A 53 -20.27 -11.92 9.64
N ALA A 54 -21.53 -11.53 9.46
CA ALA A 54 -22.20 -11.61 8.16
C ALA A 54 -21.48 -10.75 7.08
N ASN A 55 -21.02 -9.55 7.45
CA ASN A 55 -20.25 -8.70 6.54
C ASN A 55 -18.89 -9.33 6.19
N MET A 56 -18.20 -9.94 7.17
CA MET A 56 -16.95 -10.65 6.93
C MET A 56 -17.12 -11.87 6.03
N ASP A 57 -18.19 -12.64 6.20
CA ASP A 57 -18.50 -13.77 5.33
C ASP A 57 -18.82 -13.30 3.90
N LYS A 58 -19.58 -12.20 3.74
CA LYS A 58 -19.82 -11.57 2.43
C LYS A 58 -18.50 -11.13 1.78
N MET A 59 -17.63 -10.46 2.52
CA MET A 59 -16.31 -10.04 2.02
C MET A 59 -15.39 -11.23 1.72
N ARG A 60 -15.46 -12.31 2.50
CA ARG A 60 -14.70 -13.55 2.24
C ARG A 60 -15.15 -14.16 0.92
N LYS A 61 -16.45 -14.39 0.74
CA LYS A 61 -17.03 -14.92 -0.50
C LYS A 61 -16.74 -14.03 -1.70
N PHE A 62 -16.84 -12.71 -1.53
CA PHE A 62 -16.48 -11.76 -2.58
C PHE A 62 -15.00 -11.90 -2.98
N ARG A 63 -14.09 -12.02 -2.01
CA ARG A 63 -12.66 -12.24 -2.28
C ARG A 63 -12.37 -13.58 -2.95
N GLU A 64 -12.99 -14.65 -2.50
CA GLU A 64 -12.88 -15.98 -3.10
C GLU A 64 -13.36 -15.94 -4.57
N ASN A 65 -14.54 -15.36 -4.79
CA ASN A 65 -15.15 -15.23 -6.12
C ASN A 65 -14.44 -14.24 -7.04
N ASN A 66 -13.52 -13.42 -6.55
CA ASN A 66 -12.78 -12.43 -7.34
C ASN A 66 -11.25 -12.58 -7.19
N LYS A 67 -10.78 -13.74 -6.71
CA LYS A 67 -9.35 -13.99 -6.40
C LYS A 67 -8.43 -13.63 -7.57
N GLN A 68 -8.85 -13.91 -8.81
CA GLN A 68 -8.06 -13.63 -10.01
C GLN A 68 -8.09 -12.15 -10.41
N VAL A 69 -9.20 -11.45 -10.17
CA VAL A 69 -9.29 -10.00 -10.37
C VAL A 69 -8.35 -9.27 -9.41
N PHE A 70 -8.29 -9.72 -8.15
CA PHE A 70 -7.32 -9.21 -7.18
C PHE A 70 -5.87 -9.52 -7.58
N ALA A 71 -5.59 -10.73 -8.08
CA ALA A 71 -4.28 -11.10 -8.62
C ALA A 71 -3.85 -10.17 -9.78
N LEU A 72 -4.79 -9.83 -10.67
CA LEU A 72 -4.56 -8.90 -11.77
C LEU A 72 -4.23 -7.50 -11.26
N SER A 73 -4.99 -6.99 -10.29
CA SER A 73 -4.70 -5.70 -9.67
C SER A 73 -3.31 -5.66 -9.02
N GLN A 74 -2.91 -6.75 -8.36
CA GLN A 74 -1.58 -6.90 -7.78
C GLN A 74 -0.49 -6.92 -8.86
N THR A 75 -0.73 -7.61 -9.97
CA THR A 75 0.19 -7.67 -11.11
C THR A 75 0.42 -6.29 -11.72
N LEU A 76 -0.65 -5.54 -11.95
CA LEU A 76 -0.56 -4.18 -12.49
C LEU A 76 0.19 -3.23 -11.54
N ARG A 77 -0.06 -3.32 -10.22
CA ARG A 77 0.72 -2.54 -9.24
C ARG A 77 2.20 -2.95 -9.23
N ALA A 78 2.50 -4.23 -9.32
CA ALA A 78 3.88 -4.70 -9.39
C ALA A 78 4.58 -4.22 -10.67
N PHE A 79 3.84 -3.96 -11.75
CA PHE A 79 4.38 -3.36 -12.96
C PHE A 79 4.81 -1.91 -12.73
N ASP A 80 4.01 -1.13 -11.99
CA ASP A 80 4.42 0.22 -11.58
C ASP A 80 5.70 0.18 -10.74
N ASP A 81 5.78 -0.75 -9.78
CA ASP A 81 6.99 -0.93 -8.96
C ASP A 81 8.21 -1.34 -9.81
N MET A 82 8.02 -2.19 -10.84
CA MET A 82 9.11 -2.60 -11.73
C MET A 82 9.64 -1.47 -12.61
N GLU A 83 8.78 -0.55 -13.05
CA GLU A 83 9.15 0.63 -13.84
C GLU A 83 10.05 1.59 -13.05
N THR A 84 9.93 1.62 -11.72
CA THR A 84 10.80 2.43 -10.86
C THR A 84 12.21 1.87 -10.68
N ASP A 85 12.43 0.57 -10.93
CA ASP A 85 13.72 -0.10 -10.77
C ASP A 85 14.40 -0.30 -12.13
N PRO A 86 15.58 0.33 -12.38
CA PRO A 86 16.29 0.21 -13.65
C PRO A 86 16.62 -1.23 -14.08
N LYS A 87 16.72 -2.16 -13.12
CA LYS A 87 17.05 -3.57 -13.39
C LYS A 87 15.85 -4.38 -13.86
N THR A 88 14.64 -3.91 -13.61
CA THR A 88 13.39 -4.62 -13.94
C THR A 88 12.44 -3.83 -14.81
N LYS A 89 12.79 -2.58 -15.15
CA LYS A 89 12.02 -1.72 -16.05
C LYS A 89 11.70 -2.43 -17.37
N PHE A 90 10.53 -2.17 -17.94
CA PHE A 90 10.14 -2.78 -19.20
C PHE A 90 10.92 -2.17 -20.36
N THR A 91 11.27 -3.01 -21.33
CA THR A 91 11.72 -2.50 -22.62
C THR A 91 10.55 -1.84 -23.36
N PRO A 92 10.80 -0.93 -24.32
CA PRO A 92 9.73 -0.32 -25.11
C PRO A 92 8.83 -1.36 -25.82
N VAL A 93 9.39 -2.51 -26.20
CA VAL A 93 8.65 -3.60 -26.83
C VAL A 93 7.73 -4.31 -25.83
N GLN A 94 8.23 -4.59 -24.62
CA GLN A 94 7.43 -5.16 -23.53
C GLN A 94 6.29 -4.20 -23.13
N ALA A 95 6.60 -2.91 -22.95
CA ALA A 95 5.62 -1.89 -22.57
C ALA A 95 4.49 -1.77 -23.61
N LYS A 96 4.81 -1.78 -24.91
CA LYS A 96 3.80 -1.80 -25.99
C LYS A 96 2.90 -3.03 -25.91
N THR A 97 3.47 -4.19 -25.61
CA THR A 97 2.72 -5.45 -25.50
C THR A 97 1.77 -5.43 -24.31
N ILE A 98 2.27 -5.00 -23.14
CA ILE A 98 1.48 -4.82 -21.92
C ILE A 98 0.34 -3.82 -22.16
N LEU A 99 0.65 -2.67 -22.78
CA LEU A 99 -0.33 -1.63 -23.08
C LEU A 99 -1.43 -2.13 -24.03
N ALA A 100 -1.09 -2.92 -25.04
CA ALA A 100 -2.07 -3.51 -25.95
C ALA A 100 -3.06 -4.44 -25.23
N VAL A 101 -2.56 -5.27 -24.31
CA VAL A 101 -3.40 -6.13 -23.47
C VAL A 101 -4.30 -5.29 -22.57
N VAL A 102 -3.75 -4.33 -21.81
CA VAL A 102 -4.53 -3.49 -20.89
C VAL A 102 -5.61 -2.68 -21.63
N ASN A 103 -5.28 -2.10 -22.78
CA ASN A 103 -6.22 -1.29 -23.57
C ASN A 103 -7.45 -2.07 -24.04
N LYS A 104 -7.35 -3.38 -24.25
CA LYS A 104 -8.47 -4.24 -24.64
C LYS A 104 -9.54 -4.37 -23.54
N TRP A 105 -9.13 -4.20 -22.28
CA TRP A 105 -9.97 -4.51 -21.12
C TRP A 105 -10.31 -3.29 -20.26
N LYS A 106 -9.55 -2.19 -20.36
CA LYS A 106 -9.72 -0.98 -19.53
C LYS A 106 -11.10 -0.32 -19.63
N SER A 107 -11.81 -0.48 -20.75
CA SER A 107 -13.13 0.10 -20.98
C SER A 107 -14.26 -0.79 -20.47
N LYS A 108 -13.97 -2.00 -20.00
CA LYS A 108 -15.00 -2.91 -19.48
C LYS A 108 -15.36 -2.53 -18.04
N PRO A 109 -16.65 -2.44 -17.70
CA PRO A 109 -17.08 -2.07 -16.35
C PRO A 109 -16.75 -3.13 -15.29
N SER A 110 -16.63 -4.40 -15.70
CA SER A 110 -16.29 -5.52 -14.82
C SER A 110 -15.48 -6.59 -15.55
N LEU A 111 -14.67 -7.34 -14.80
CA LEU A 111 -13.93 -8.50 -15.29
C LEU A 111 -14.37 -9.75 -14.55
N THR A 112 -14.54 -10.85 -15.29
CA THR A 112 -14.71 -12.17 -14.68
C THR A 112 -13.36 -12.76 -14.25
N ASN A 113 -13.37 -13.75 -13.35
CA ASN A 113 -12.12 -14.44 -12.95
C ASN A 113 -11.41 -15.10 -14.13
N GLU A 114 -12.16 -15.67 -15.07
CA GLU A 114 -11.61 -16.31 -16.28
C GLU A 114 -10.88 -15.28 -17.14
N GLN A 115 -11.52 -14.12 -17.36
CA GLN A 115 -10.92 -13.00 -18.09
C GLN A 115 -9.67 -12.50 -17.36
N ALA A 116 -9.74 -12.30 -16.05
CA ALA A 116 -8.60 -11.86 -15.25
C ALA A 116 -7.43 -12.86 -15.30
N THR A 117 -7.72 -14.16 -15.29
CA THR A 117 -6.72 -15.22 -15.44
C THR A 117 -6.06 -15.16 -16.81
N GLN A 118 -6.85 -15.00 -17.88
CA GLN A 118 -6.33 -14.88 -19.23
C GLN A 118 -5.45 -13.63 -19.38
N ILE A 119 -5.91 -12.49 -18.86
CA ILE A 119 -5.15 -11.23 -18.88
C ILE A 119 -3.83 -11.41 -18.14
N ASN A 120 -3.82 -12.00 -16.94
CA ASN A 120 -2.58 -12.26 -16.21
C ASN A 120 -1.60 -13.11 -17.02
N LYS A 121 -2.08 -14.18 -17.66
CA LYS A 121 -1.24 -15.01 -18.55
C LYS A 121 -0.66 -14.20 -19.71
N GLU A 122 -1.47 -13.35 -20.35
CA GLU A 122 -1.03 -12.49 -21.47
C GLU A 122 0.01 -11.45 -21.00
N LEU A 123 -0.20 -10.82 -19.85
CA LEU A 123 0.71 -9.84 -19.27
C LEU A 123 2.06 -10.47 -18.89
N THR A 124 2.06 -11.65 -18.27
CA THR A 124 3.30 -12.30 -17.80
C THR A 124 4.13 -12.94 -18.91
N LYS A 125 3.54 -13.26 -20.06
CA LYS A 125 4.25 -13.89 -21.20
C LYS A 125 5.42 -13.08 -21.73
N SER A 126 5.34 -11.75 -21.65
CA SER A 126 6.36 -10.84 -22.16
C SER A 126 7.49 -10.57 -21.16
N LEU A 127 7.36 -11.06 -19.93
CA LEU A 127 8.28 -10.75 -18.84
C LEU A 127 9.52 -11.63 -18.84
N SER A 128 10.65 -11.05 -18.46
CA SER A 128 11.90 -11.76 -18.21
C SER A 128 11.90 -12.44 -16.84
N LEU A 129 12.80 -13.41 -16.64
CA LEU A 129 12.95 -14.11 -15.35
C LEU A 129 13.15 -13.15 -14.14
N PRO A 130 13.99 -12.10 -14.21
CA PRO A 130 14.12 -11.13 -13.12
C PRO A 130 12.80 -10.40 -12.78
N GLN A 131 12.02 -10.03 -13.80
CA GLN A 131 10.71 -9.40 -13.65
C GLN A 131 9.69 -10.36 -13.03
N ILE A 132 9.69 -11.63 -13.46
CA ILE A 132 8.84 -12.69 -12.88
C ILE A 132 9.19 -12.91 -11.39
N LYS A 133 10.48 -12.93 -11.03
CA LYS A 133 10.90 -13.04 -9.61
C LYS A 133 10.42 -11.86 -8.79
N LYS A 134 10.50 -10.63 -9.32
CA LYS A 134 9.96 -9.43 -8.66
C LYS A 134 8.44 -9.47 -8.52
N LEU A 135 7.73 -9.96 -9.53
CA LEU A 135 6.29 -10.15 -9.49
C LEU A 135 5.88 -11.14 -8.39
N ALA A 136 6.55 -12.29 -8.33
CA ALA A 136 6.31 -13.30 -7.30
C ALA A 136 6.63 -12.76 -5.89
N ALA A 137 7.72 -12.00 -5.74
CA ALA A 137 8.07 -11.36 -4.48
C ALA A 137 7.03 -10.31 -4.05
N ALA A 138 6.46 -9.55 -4.99
CA ALA A 138 5.41 -8.57 -4.71
C ALA A 138 4.11 -9.25 -4.24
N ALA A 139 3.77 -10.42 -4.80
CA ALA A 139 2.63 -11.22 -4.34
C ALA A 139 2.81 -11.71 -2.89
N ASN A 140 4.03 -12.05 -2.47
CA ASN A 140 4.32 -12.58 -1.14
C ASN A 140 4.35 -11.51 -0.03
N ARG A 141 4.65 -10.23 -0.34
CA ARG A 141 4.84 -9.17 0.67
C ARG A 141 3.56 -8.69 1.37
N ARG A 142 2.37 -9.07 0.90
CA ARG A 142 1.09 -8.50 1.40
C ARG A 142 0.21 -9.47 2.18
N GLY A 143 0.79 -10.58 2.66
CA GLY A 143 0.05 -11.69 3.27
C GLY A 143 -0.19 -12.76 2.24
N GLY A 144 0.57 -13.85 2.37
CA GLY A 144 0.76 -14.89 1.36
C GLY A 144 -0.52 -15.40 0.72
N TRP A 145 -0.42 -15.57 -0.59
CA TRP A 145 -1.26 -16.51 -1.31
C TRP A 145 -0.96 -17.92 -0.79
N GLY A 146 -1.92 -18.49 -0.06
CA GLY A 146 -2.14 -19.93 -0.04
C GLY A 146 -2.85 -20.38 -1.33
#